data_AF-A0A2X3IUQ6-F1
#
_entry.id   AF-A0A2X3IUQ6-F1
#
_cell.length_a   1.000
_cell.length_b   1.000
_cell.length_c   1.000
_cell.angle_alpha   90.00
_cell.angle_beta   90.00
_cell.angle_gamma   90.00
#
_symmetry.space_group_name_H-M   'P 1'
#
loop_
_entity.id
_entity.type
_entity.pdbx_description
1 polymer ?
#
loop_
_entity_poly.entity_id
_entity_poly.type
_entity_poly.pdbx_seq_one_letter_code
_entity_poly.pdbx_strand_id
1 'polypeptide(L)'
;MKLALIIDDYLPDSTRVGAKMFHELAVELLRHGHQVTVITPEINGCQRLSYDNLDGVNIWRFKSGPIKDVPKVQRAINETLLSCRAWLAVRSKY
;
A
#
# COMPACT_ATOMS: atom_id res chain seq x y z
N MET A 1 2.97 -13.49 14.68
CA MET A 1 3.24 -13.95 13.28
C MET A 1 3.62 -12.75 12.41
N LYS A 2 4.23 -12.95 11.23
CA LYS A 2 4.47 -11.87 10.25
C LYS A 2 3.31 -11.82 9.25
N LEU A 3 2.62 -10.69 9.17
CA LEU A 3 1.44 -10.48 8.33
C LEU A 3 1.72 -9.38 7.29
N ALA A 4 1.41 -9.68 6.03
CA ALA A 4 1.43 -8.71 4.94
C ALA A 4 -0.01 -8.38 4.55
N LEU A 5 -0.39 -7.12 4.70
CA LEU A 5 -1.71 -6.61 4.36
C LEU A 5 -1.60 -5.76 3.09
N ILE A 6 -2.40 -6.03 2.07
CA ILE A 6 -2.30 -5.35 0.77
C ILE A 6 -3.57 -4.55 0.53
N ILE A 7 -3.42 -3.27 0.20
CA ILE A 7 -4.55 -2.35 -0.06
C ILE A 7 -4.20 -1.34 -1.16
N ASP A 8 -5.18 -0.88 -1.91
CA ASP A 8 -5.05 0.07 -3.02
C ASP A 8 -4.86 1.53 -2.58
N ASP A 9 -5.13 1.84 -1.32
CA ASP A 9 -5.08 3.18 -0.76
C ASP A 9 -4.88 3.15 0.77
N TYR A 10 -4.05 4.03 1.32
CA TYR A 10 -3.73 4.00 2.76
C TYR A 10 -3.44 5.38 3.36
N LEU A 11 -3.55 5.46 4.69
CA LEU A 11 -3.21 6.66 5.47
C LEU A 11 -1.71 6.99 5.38
N PRO A 12 -1.29 8.25 5.55
CA PRO A 12 -2.14 9.44 5.77
C PRO A 12 -2.69 10.06 4.48
N ASP A 13 -2.18 9.65 3.31
CA ASP A 13 -2.54 10.25 2.02
C ASP A 13 -4.00 10.00 1.61
N SER A 14 -4.59 8.89 2.08
CA SER A 14 -6.00 8.59 1.85
C SER A 14 -6.92 9.31 2.84
N THR A 15 -7.99 9.91 2.33
CA THR A 15 -9.08 10.48 3.14
C THR A 15 -10.28 9.52 3.30
N ARG A 16 -10.16 8.27 2.83
CA ARG A 16 -11.28 7.33 2.77
C ARG A 16 -11.45 6.57 4.07
N VAL A 17 -12.71 6.35 4.44
CA VAL A 17 -13.08 5.54 5.62
C VAL A 17 -12.50 4.13 5.54
N GLY A 18 -12.50 3.50 4.37
CA GLY A 18 -11.93 2.16 4.18
C GLY A 18 -10.44 2.09 4.52
N ALA A 19 -9.65 3.11 4.16
CA ALA A 19 -8.23 3.16 4.51
C ALA A 19 -8.03 3.29 6.03
N LYS A 20 -8.88 4.08 6.70
CA LYS A 20 -8.87 4.20 8.16
C LYS A 20 -9.25 2.89 8.85
N MET A 21 -10.32 2.23 8.42
CA MET A 21 -10.74 0.93 8.97
C MET A 21 -9.64 -0.13 8.80
N PHE A 22 -8.97 -0.14 7.64
CA PHE A 22 -7.86 -1.06 7.39
C PHE A 22 -6.65 -0.76 8.27
N HIS A 23 -6.39 0.52 8.56
CA HIS A 23 -5.36 0.93 9.49
C HIS A 23 -5.67 0.51 10.93
N GLU A 24 -6.90 0.72 11.40
CA GLU A 24 -7.33 0.28 12.73
C GLU A 24 -7.20 -1.25 12.89
N LEU A 25 -7.53 -2.02 11.86
CA LEU A 25 -7.29 -3.46 11.83
C LEU A 25 -5.79 -3.80 11.96
N ALA A 26 -4.93 -3.10 11.22
CA ALA A 26 -3.49 -3.32 11.28
C ALA A 26 -2.93 -3.03 12.68
N VAL A 27 -3.39 -1.94 13.33
CA VAL A 27 -3.03 -1.59 14.70
C VAL A 27 -3.51 -2.65 15.68
N GLU A 28 -4.73 -3.16 15.53
CA GLU A 28 -5.25 -4.20 16.43
C GLU A 28 -4.45 -5.52 16.30
N LEU A 29 -4.07 -5.88 15.07
CA LEU A 29 -3.18 -7.03 14.84
C LEU A 29 -1.80 -6.83 15.47
N LEU A 30 -1.24 -5.61 15.46
CA LEU A 30 -0.01 -5.30 16.20
C LEU A 30 -0.20 -5.49 17.71
N ARG A 31 -1.32 -5.03 18.27
CA ARG A 31 -1.63 -5.19 19.70
C ARG A 31 -1.75 -6.65 20.13
N HIS A 32 -2.23 -7.51 19.24
CA HIS A 32 -2.22 -8.96 19.43
C HIS A 32 -0.82 -9.60 19.30
N GLY A 33 0.24 -8.81 19.11
CA GLY A 33 1.63 -9.28 19.04
C GLY A 33 2.05 -9.77 17.64
N HIS A 34 1.29 -9.43 16.59
CA HIS A 34 1.72 -9.71 15.22
C HIS A 34 2.67 -8.61 14.72
N GLN A 35 3.55 -8.96 13.79
CA GLN A 35 4.32 -7.99 13.02
C GLN A 35 3.56 -7.73 11.73
N VAL A 36 3.05 -6.52 11.55
CA VAL A 36 2.21 -6.15 10.41
C VAL A 36 2.98 -5.25 9.46
N THR A 37 2.92 -5.58 8.18
CA THR A 37 3.41 -4.73 7.09
C THR A 37 2.27 -4.49 6.11
N VAL A 38 1.94 -3.21 5.88
CA VAL A 38 0.97 -2.78 4.88
C VAL A 38 1.70 -2.47 3.59
N ILE A 39 1.23 -3.00 2.47
CA ILE A 39 1.77 -2.76 1.13
C ILE A 39 0.69 -2.03 0.33
N THR A 40 1.04 -0.84 -0.17
CA THR A 40 0.08 0.06 -0.83
C THR A 40 0.71 0.81 -2.00
N PRO A 41 -0.03 1.17 -3.06
CA PRO A 41 0.54 1.98 -4.13
C PRO A 41 0.70 3.45 -3.73
N GLU A 42 1.75 4.09 -4.24
CA GLU A 42 1.99 5.52 -4.16
C GLU A 42 1.92 6.13 -5.57
N ILE A 43 0.99 7.07 -5.79
CA ILE A 43 0.76 7.67 -7.11
C ILE A 43 1.82 8.73 -7.44
N ASN A 44 2.25 9.50 -6.43
CA ASN A 44 3.13 10.65 -6.61
C ASN A 44 4.59 10.38 -6.22
N GLY A 45 4.91 9.15 -5.84
CA GLY A 45 6.25 8.78 -5.37
C GLY A 45 7.31 8.86 -6.48
N CYS A 46 8.42 9.52 -6.19
CA CYS A 46 9.59 9.48 -7.08
C CYS A 46 10.32 8.13 -7.01
N GLN A 47 10.38 7.53 -5.82
CA GLN A 47 11.10 6.29 -5.54
C GLN A 47 10.27 5.05 -5.90
N ARG A 48 10.94 3.96 -6.26
CA ARG A 48 10.28 2.69 -6.63
C ARG A 48 9.54 2.05 -5.45
N LEU A 49 10.10 2.18 -4.25
CA LEU A 49 9.57 1.70 -2.99
C LEU A 49 9.97 2.68 -1.90
N SER A 50 9.01 3.19 -1.16
CA SER A 50 9.20 4.03 0.02
C SER A 50 8.74 3.28 1.27
N TYR A 51 9.35 3.63 2.41
CA TYR A 51 9.06 3.03 3.70
C TYR A 51 8.56 4.10 4.65
N ASP A 52 7.52 3.76 5.38
CA ASP A 52 6.87 4.64 6.32
C ASP A 52 6.42 3.83 7.54
N ASN A 53 6.18 4.51 8.65
CA ASN A 53 5.66 3.89 9.87
C ASN A 53 4.60 4.79 10.48
N LEU A 54 3.40 4.23 10.65
CA LEU A 54 2.27 4.93 11.27
C LEU A 54 1.75 4.05 12.40
N ASP A 55 1.75 4.58 13.63
CA ASP A 55 1.29 3.88 14.83
C ASP A 55 1.94 2.48 15.02
N GLY A 56 3.21 2.36 14.65
CA GLY A 56 3.97 1.11 14.71
C GLY A 56 3.73 0.16 13.54
N VAL A 57 2.77 0.46 12.64
CA VAL A 57 2.51 -0.30 11.42
C VAL A 57 3.57 0.05 10.37
N ASN A 58 4.31 -0.95 9.91
CA ASN A 58 5.24 -0.75 8.80
C ASN A 58 4.47 -0.61 7.49
N ILE A 59 4.73 0.44 6.73
CA ILE A 59 4.04 0.73 5.48
C ILE A 59 5.07 0.76 4.36
N TRP A 60 4.82 -0.02 3.32
CA TRP A 60 5.65 -0.13 2.13
C TRP A 60 4.84 0.43 0.97
N ARG A 61 5.23 1.60 0.48
CA ARG A 61 4.55 2.21 -0.67
C ARG A 61 5.34 1.99 -1.93
N PHE A 62 4.73 1.38 -2.94
CA PHE A 62 5.39 1.15 -4.22
C PHE A 62 4.86 2.11 -5.27
N LYS A 63 5.75 2.58 -6.15
CA LYS A 63 5.35 3.49 -7.22
C LYS A 63 4.31 2.85 -8.13
N SER A 64 3.17 3.52 -8.29
CA SER A 64 2.15 3.16 -9.27
C SER A 64 1.72 4.38 -10.07
N GLY A 65 1.29 4.15 -11.31
CA GLY A 65 0.63 5.19 -12.10
C GLY A 65 -0.74 5.55 -11.50
N PRO A 66 -1.31 6.70 -11.86
CA PRO A 66 -2.60 7.14 -11.34
C PRO A 66 -3.70 6.13 -11.68
N ILE A 67 -4.40 5.68 -10.64
CA ILE A 67 -5.54 4.74 -10.72
C ILE A 67 -6.87 5.50 -10.55
N LYS A 68 -6.79 6.70 -9.96
CA LYS A 68 -7.92 7.59 -9.69
C LYS A 68 -7.89 8.74 -10.72
N ASP A 69 -9.07 9.21 -11.12
CA ASP A 69 -9.27 10.37 -12.01
C ASP A 69 -8.57 10.29 -13.38
N VAL A 70 -8.43 9.07 -13.92
CA VAL A 70 -7.89 8.80 -15.26
C VAL A 70 -8.90 8.11 -16.18
N PRO A 71 -8.76 8.24 -17.52
CA PRO A 71 -9.61 7.54 -18.49
C PRO A 71 -9.68 6.03 -18.22
N LYS A 72 -10.84 5.42 -18.47
CA LYS A 72 -11.12 4.00 -18.14
C LYS A 72 -10.06 3.02 -18.65
N VAL A 73 -9.52 3.25 -19.85
CA VAL A 73 -8.46 2.42 -20.45
C VAL A 73 -7.16 2.51 -19.66
N GLN A 74 -6.75 3.73 -19.30
CA GLN A 74 -5.55 3.96 -18.49
C GLN A 74 -5.71 3.37 -17.08
N ARG A 75 -6.91 3.50 -16.48
CA ARG A 75 -7.24 2.86 -15.20
C ARG A 75 -7.11 1.34 -15.27
N ALA A 76 -7.73 0.70 -16.27
CA ALA A 76 -7.70 -0.75 -16.42
C ALA A 76 -6.27 -1.30 -16.57
N ILE A 77 -5.43 -0.60 -17.36
CA ILE A 77 -4.01 -0.96 -17.50
C ILE A 77 -3.27 -0.80 -16.16
N ASN A 78 -3.48 0.30 -15.45
CA ASN A 78 -2.81 0.54 -14.17
C ASN A 78 -3.25 -0.41 -13.06
N GLU A 79 -4.53 -0.78 -13.00
CA GLU A 79 -5.06 -1.80 -12.08
C GLU A 79 -4.50 -3.19 -12.41
N THR A 80 -4.44 -3.55 -13.69
CA THR A 80 -3.92 -4.86 -14.13
C THR A 80 -2.42 -5.00 -13.83
N LEU A 81 -1.65 -3.92 -14.01
CA LEU A 81 -0.21 -3.89 -13.75
C LEU A 81 0.13 -3.71 -12.26
N LEU A 82 -0.85 -3.46 -11.39
CA LEU A 82 -0.64 -3.12 -9.99
C LEU A 82 0.12 -4.23 -9.25
N SER A 83 -0.34 -5.48 -9.38
CA SER A 83 0.29 -6.65 -8.76
C SER A 83 1.71 -6.88 -9.26
N CYS A 84 1.95 -6.71 -10.56
CA CYS A 84 3.28 -6.82 -11.15
C CYS A 84 4.23 -5.73 -10.62
N ARG A 85 3.76 -4.49 -10.51
CA ARG A 85 4.54 -3.36 -9.96
C ARG A 85 4.87 -3.57 -8.49
N ALA A 86 3.89 -4.01 -7.70
CA ALA A 86 4.09 -4.35 -6.29
C ALA A 86 5.18 -5.43 -6.13
N TRP A 87 5.08 -6.51 -6.88
CA TRP A 87 6.07 -7.59 -6.85
C TRP A 87 7.46 -7.11 -7.28
N LEU A 88 7.57 -6.38 -8.39
CA LEU A 88 8.86 -5.87 -8.87
C LEU A 88 9.52 -4.88 -7.91
N ALA A 89 8.73 -4.07 -7.20
CA ALA A 89 9.24 -3.15 -6.19
C ALA A 89 9.79 -3.93 -4.98
N VAL A 90 9.03 -4.90 -4.48
CA VAL A 90 9.40 -5.67 -3.28
C VAL A 90 10.51 -6.69 -3.55
N ARG A 91 10.55 -7.31 -4.74
CA ARG A 91 11.59 -8.29 -5.11
C ARG A 91 12.99 -7.68 -5.08
N SER A 92 13.15 -6.37 -5.32
CA SER A 92 14.48 -5.74 -5.24
C SER A 92 15.14 -5.81 -3.86
N LYS A 93 14.37 -6.19 -2.82
CA LYS A 93 14.84 -6.35 -1.44
C LYS A 93 15.30 -7.78 -1.09
N TYR A 94 15.01 -8.76 -1.94
CA TYR A 94 15.33 -10.18 -1.75
C TYR A 94 16.23 -10.68 -2.88
#